data_AF-A0A836RND5-F1
#
_entry.id   AF-A0A836RND5-F1
#
_cell.length_a   1.000
_cell.length_b   1.000
_cell.length_c   1.000
_cell.angle_alpha   90.00
_cell.angle_beta   90.00
_cell.angle_gamma   90.00
#
_symmetry.space_group_name_H-M   'P 1'
#
loop_
_entity.id
_entity.type
_entity.pdbx_description
1 polymer ?
#
loop_
_entity_poly.entity_id
_entity_poly.type
_entity_poly.pdbx_seq_one_letter_code
_entity_poly.pdbx_strand_id
1 'polypeptide(L)' 'MITKETPVEELIARHPEAVKIFIRHGLPCLVCGEPFWGTVGELASKHDVDLDILLEELNQLEGKTNQI' A
#
# COMPACT_ATOMS: atom_id res chain seq x y z
N MET A 1 6.52 -6.80 -8.49
CA MET A 1 6.87 -5.37 -8.45
C MET A 1 5.58 -4.59 -8.27
N ILE A 2 5.54 -3.73 -7.27
CA ILE A 2 4.38 -2.91 -6.92
C ILE A 2 4.54 -1.54 -7.59
N THR A 3 3.48 -1.06 -8.20
CA THR A 3 3.47 0.21 -8.93
C THR A 3 2.34 1.09 -8.44
N LYS A 4 2.34 2.36 -8.85
CA LYS A 4 1.26 3.29 -8.53
C LYS A 4 -0.11 2.85 -9.07
N GLU A 5 -0.14 2.02 -10.10
CA GLU A 5 -1.35 1.47 -10.72
C GLU A 5 -1.83 0.20 -10.01
N THR A 6 -1.04 -0.34 -9.08
CA THR A 6 -1.41 -1.53 -8.32
C THR A 6 -2.62 -1.20 -7.43
N PRO A 7 -3.69 -2.02 -7.50
CA PRO A 7 -4.85 -1.84 -6.63
C PRO A 7 -4.47 -2.15 -5.18
N VAL A 8 -4.88 -1.27 -4.27
CA VAL A 8 -4.58 -1.39 -2.84
C VAL A 8 -5.18 -2.67 -2.26
N GLU A 9 -6.37 -3.06 -2.69
CA GLU A 9 -7.03 -4.30 -2.26
C GLU A 9 -6.24 -5.54 -2.66
N GLU A 10 -5.79 -5.62 -3.92
CA GLU A 10 -4.97 -6.76 -4.38
C GLU A 10 -3.64 -6.81 -3.62
N LEU A 11 -3.02 -5.64 -3.41
CA LEU A 11 -1.79 -5.53 -2.66
C LEU A 11 -1.96 -6.02 -1.23
N ILE A 12 -3.01 -5.60 -0.53
CA ILE A 12 -3.29 -6.03 0.86
C ILE A 12 -3.65 -7.51 0.90
N ALA A 13 -4.39 -8.02 -0.10
CA ALA A 13 -4.73 -9.44 -0.18
C ALA A 13 -3.48 -10.32 -0.37
N ARG A 14 -2.50 -9.85 -1.14
CA ARG A 14 -1.21 -10.54 -1.34
C ARG A 14 -0.25 -10.34 -0.17
N HIS A 15 -0.22 -9.13 0.37
CA HIS A 15 0.73 -8.64 1.36
C HIS A 15 -0.04 -7.90 2.47
N PRO A 16 -0.59 -8.62 3.46
CA PRO A 16 -1.32 -8.00 4.56
C PRO A 16 -0.45 -7.05 5.41
N GLU A 17 0.88 -7.19 5.35
CA GLU A 17 1.82 -6.27 5.97
C GLU A 17 1.83 -4.87 5.34
N ALA A 18 1.42 -4.74 4.07
CA ALA A 18 1.29 -3.43 3.41
C ALA A 18 0.33 -2.50 4.19
N VAL A 19 -0.67 -3.06 4.88
CA VAL A 19 -1.56 -2.29 5.77
C VAL A 19 -0.78 -1.52 6.82
N LYS A 20 0.25 -2.12 7.44
CA LYS A 20 1.07 -1.42 8.45
C LYS A 20 1.85 -0.26 7.85
N ILE A 21 2.34 -0.41 6.62
CA ILE A 21 3.04 0.65 5.89
C ILE A 21 2.08 1.81 5.64
N PHE A 22 0.92 1.54 5.07
CA PHE A 22 -0.10 2.55 4.83
C PHE A 22 -0.50 3.31 6.11
N ILE A 23 -0.80 2.61 7.20
CA ILE A 23 -1.13 3.23 8.50
C ILE A 23 0.01 4.11 9.03
N ARG A 24 1.27 3.67 8.88
CA ARG A 24 2.46 4.44 9.29
C ARG A 24 2.65 5.71 8.46
N HIS A 25 2.23 5.69 7.21
CA HIS A 25 2.18 6.85 6.32
C HIS A 25 0.90 7.71 6.49
N GLY A 26 0.02 7.37 7.44
CA GLY A 26 -1.22 8.11 7.67
C GLY A 26 -2.30 7.85 6.62
N LEU A 27 -2.19 6.73 5.89
CA LEU A 27 -3.15 6.30 4.88
C LEU A 27 -4.15 5.33 5.53
N PRO A 28 -5.38 5.77 5.84
CA PRO A 28 -6.40 4.88 6.40
C PRO A 28 -6.87 3.90 5.32
N CYS A 29 -6.37 2.66 5.37
CA CYS A 29 -6.77 1.61 4.42
C CYS A 29 -8.23 1.13 4.64
N LEU A 30 -8.79 1.46 5.81
CA LEU A 30 -10.11 1.03 6.27
C LEU A 30 -10.92 2.30 6.57
N VAL A 31 -11.69 2.75 5.59
CA VAL A 31 -12.67 3.82 5.82
C VAL A 31 -13.95 3.13 6.28
N CYS A 32 -14.24 3.21 7.57
CA CYS A 32 -15.52 2.93 8.22
C CYS A 32 -16.42 1.88 7.51
N GLY A 33 -15.93 0.64 7.34
CA GLY A 33 -16.72 -0.51 6.91
C GLY A 33 -16.55 -0.96 5.45
N GLU A 34 -15.84 -0.19 4.61
CA GLU A 34 -15.64 -0.53 3.21
C GLU A 34 -14.14 -0.53 2.84
N PRO A 35 -13.65 -1.51 2.07
CA PRO A 35 -12.28 -1.51 1.57
C PRO A 35 -12.06 -0.31 0.64
N PHE A 36 -10.84 0.22 0.58
CA PHE A 36 -10.51 1.30 -0.34
C PHE A 36 -10.44 0.77 -1.79
N TRP A 37 -11.41 1.15 -2.61
CA TRP A 37 -11.43 0.81 -4.05
C TRP A 37 -10.63 1.84 -4.84
N GLY A 38 -9.31 1.63 -4.92
CA GLY A 38 -8.42 2.50 -5.68
C GLY A 38 -6.99 1.97 -5.76
N THR A 39 -6.13 2.74 -6.41
CA THR A 39 -4.71 2.40 -6.61
C THR A 39 -3.81 3.02 -5.56
N VAL A 40 -2.59 2.48 -5.39
CA VAL A 40 -1.57 3.04 -4.48
C VAL A 40 -1.30 4.51 -4.80
N GLY A 41 -1.24 4.87 -6.09
CA GLY A 41 -1.05 6.24 -6.55
C GLY A 41 -2.16 7.18 -6.13
N GLU A 42 -3.42 6.76 -6.26
CA GLU A 42 -4.56 7.57 -5.81
C GLU A 42 -4.58 7.74 -4.30
N LEU A 43 -4.29 6.69 -3.54
CA LEU A 43 -4.26 6.75 -2.08
C LEU A 43 -3.17 7.72 -1.61
N ALA A 44 -1.97 7.63 -2.17
CA ALA A 44 -0.86 8.54 -1.87
C ALA A 44 -1.21 10.00 -2.23
N SER A 45 -1.77 10.22 -3.43
CA SER A 45 -2.15 11.56 -3.89
C SER A 45 -3.27 12.19 -3.07
N LYS A 46 -4.23 11.41 -2.56
CA LYS A 46 -5.34 11.91 -1.73
C LYS A 46 -4.90 12.39 -0.35
N HIS A 47 -3.83 11.81 0.18
CA HIS A 47 -3.34 12.04 1.53
C HIS A 47 -2.02 12.83 1.56
N ASP A 48 -1.58 13.37 0.42
CA ASP A 48 -0.33 14.12 0.29
C ASP A 48 0.89 13.30 0.75
N VAL A 49 0.89 12.00 0.46
CA VAL A 49 1.99 11.09 0.77
C VAL A 49 2.92 10.96 -0.44
N ASP A 50 4.22 10.95 -0.14
CA ASP A 50 5.26 10.74 -1.14
C ASP A 50 5.15 9.34 -1.76
N LEU A 51 4.64 9.29 -2.99
CA LEU A 51 4.38 8.05 -3.72
C LEU A 51 5.66 7.25 -3.94
N ASP A 52 6.79 7.92 -4.16
CA ASP A 52 8.07 7.26 -4.42
C ASP A 52 8.56 6.48 -3.18
N ILE A 53 8.52 7.12 -2.01
CA ILE A 53 8.86 6.52 -0.72
C ILE A 53 7.91 5.36 -0.40
N LEU A 54 6.61 5.55 -0.62
CA LEU A 54 5.61 4.51 -0.39
C LEU A 54 5.86 3.30 -1.30
N LEU A 55 6.12 3.51 -2.59
CA LEU A 55 6.41 2.42 -3.53
C LEU A 55 7.72 1.70 -3.17
N GLU A 56 8.74 2.41 -2.70
CA GLU A 56 9.98 1.80 -2.25
C GLU A 56 9.71 0.84 -1.07
N GLU A 57 9.06 1.32 0.00
CA GLU A 57 8.70 0.50 1.18
C GLU A 57 7.79 -0.68 0.80
N LEU A 58 6.84 -0.48 -0.12
CA LEU A 58 5.97 -1.55 -0.60
C LEU A 58 6.75 -2.60 -1.41
N ASN A 59 7.64 -2.18 -2.32
CA ASN A 59 8.47 -3.10 -3.10
C ASN A 59 9.46 -3.88 -2.22
N GLN A 60 9.86 -3.35 -1.05
CA GLN A 60 10.63 -4.10 -0.07
C GLN A 60 9.87 -5.34 0.44
N LEU A 61 8.54 -5.35 0.45
CA LEU A 61 7.74 -6.52 0.83
C LEU A 61 7.86 -7.64 -0.21
N GLU A 62 7.76 -7.32 -1.49
CA GLU A 62 7.92 -8.32 -2.58
C GLU A 62 9.35 -8.89 -2.63
N GLY A 63 10.36 -8.10 -2.26
CA GLY A 63 11.74 -8.55 -2.16
C GLY A 63 12.07 -9.38 -0.91
N LYS A 64 11.18 -9.37 0.09
CA LYS A 64 11.38 -10.07 1.38
C LYS A 64 10.62 -11.40 1.50
N THR A 65 9.94 -11.87 0.47
CA THR A 65 9.27 -13.20 0.43
C THR A 65 10.25 -14.38 0.30
N ASN A 66 11.40 -14.33 0.98
CA ASN A 66 12.25 -15.50 1.20
C ASN A 66 13.11 -15.36 2.47
N GLN A 67 12.48 -15.21 3.62
CA GLN A 67 13.00 -15.67 4.93
C GLN A 67 11.72 -15.93 5.75
N ILE A 68 11.38 -17.11 6.26
CA ILE A 68 12.14 -18.23 6.84
C ILE A 68 11.17 -19.41 6.96
#